data_AF-A0A925Q7F9-F1
#
_entry.id   AF-A0A925Q7F9-F1
#
_cell.length_a   1.000
_cell.length_b   1.000
_cell.length_c   1.000
_cell.angle_alpha   90.00
_cell.angle_beta   90.00
_cell.angle_gamma   90.00
#
_symmetry.space_group_name_H-M   'P 1'
#
loop_
_entity.id
_entity.type
_entity.pdbx_description
1 polymer ?
#
loop_
_entity_poly.entity_id
_entity_poly.type
_entity_poly.pdbx_seq_one_letter_code
_entity_poly.pdbx_strand_id
1 'polypeptide(L)' 'VLLEGLKGPITVNGQNYNGAMPDFSLSDEEIAAVLSYVRTSFGNAGATLTPAEVQRVRASLANARPKDQQVAGSDAR' A
#
# COMPACT_ATOMS: atom_id res chain seq x y z
N VAL A 1 0.64 1.61 2.21
CA VAL A 1 1.91 1.38 1.50
C VAL A 1 1.68 0.99 0.04
N LEU A 2 1.15 -0.20 -0.30
CA LEU A 2 0.92 -0.51 -1.72
C LEU A 2 -0.07 0.44 -2.42
N LEU A 3 -1.09 0.91 -1.69
CA LEU A 3 -2.12 1.82 -2.21
C LEU A 3 -1.70 3.31 -2.24
N GLU A 4 -0.72 3.72 -1.44
CA GLU A 4 -0.40 5.16 -1.19
C GLU A 4 1.11 5.46 -1.33
N GLY A 5 1.90 4.43 -1.64
CA GLY A 5 3.35 4.46 -1.52
C GLY A 5 3.84 4.50 -0.07
N LEU A 6 5.15 4.65 0.08
CA LEU A 6 5.84 4.89 1.33
C LEU A 6 7.08 5.75 1.04
N LYS A 7 7.25 6.85 1.78
CA LYS A 7 8.38 7.75 1.64
C LYS A 7 8.96 8.08 3.01
N GLY A 8 10.27 8.26 3.09
CA GLY A 8 10.98 8.69 4.29
C GLY A 8 11.66 7.55 5.05
N PRO A 9 12.28 7.86 6.19
CA PRO A 9 13.08 6.91 6.95
C PRO A 9 12.20 5.87 7.66
N ILE A 10 12.56 4.60 7.51
CA ILE A 10 11.97 3.45 8.20
C ILE A 10 13.07 2.53 8.72
N THR A 11 12.78 1.80 9.79
CA THR A 11 13.68 0.74 10.30
C THR A 11 13.03 -0.61 10.04
N VAL A 12 13.75 -1.50 9.35
CA VAL A 12 13.31 -2.87 9.06
C VAL A 12 14.41 -3.82 9.54
N ASN A 13 14.07 -4.73 10.46
CA ASN A 13 15.01 -5.69 11.05
C ASN A 13 16.31 -5.05 11.58
N GLY A 14 16.19 -3.88 12.21
CA GLY A 14 17.32 -3.12 12.77
C GLY A 14 18.16 -2.35 11.76
N GLN A 15 17.83 -2.40 10.47
CA GLN A 15 18.49 -1.63 9.42
C GLN A 15 17.63 -0.43 9.02
N ASN A 16 18.28 0.71 8.81
CA ASN A 16 17.60 1.95 8.42
C ASN A 16 17.56 2.08 6.90
N TYR A 17 16.37 2.34 6.38
CA TYR A 17 16.11 2.60 4.97
C TYR A 17 15.48 3.98 4.84
N ASN A 18 16.01 4.81 3.95
CA ASN A 18 15.39 6.08 3.61
C ASN A 18 15.23 6.15 2.09
N GLY A 19 14.06 5.77 1.63
CA GLY A 19 13.75 5.64 0.21
C GLY A 19 12.32 6.05 -0.10
N ALA A 20 11.96 5.92 -1.37
CA ALA A 20 10.62 6.13 -1.87
C ALA A 20 10.15 4.85 -2.56
N MET A 21 9.04 4.30 -2.08
CA MET A 21 8.24 3.30 -2.75
C MET A 21 7.01 4.02 -3.33
N PRO A 22 6.91 4.14 -4.67
CA PRO A 22 5.70 4.65 -5.31
C PRO A 22 4.47 3.81 -4.96
N ASP A 23 3.28 4.39 -5.16
CA ASP A 23 2.04 3.63 -5.16
C ASP A 23 1.95 2.71 -6.37
N PHE A 24 1.10 1.70 -6.27
CA PHE A 24 0.86 0.72 -7.33
C PHE A 24 -0.61 0.75 -7.75
N SER A 25 -0.86 0.95 -9.04
CA SER A 25 -2.20 0.91 -9.64
C SER A 25 -2.63 -0.52 -9.96
N LEU A 26 -2.74 -1.36 -8.94
CA LEU A 26 -3.16 -2.76 -9.03
C LEU A 26 -4.59 -2.95 -8.52
N SER A 27 -5.26 -4.02 -9.00
CA SER A 27 -6.58 -4.41 -8.50
C SER A 27 -6.52 -4.93 -7.06
N ASP A 28 -7.69 -4.99 -6.41
CA ASP A 28 -7.78 -5.52 -5.04
C ASP A 28 -7.40 -7.01 -4.98
N GLU A 29 -7.71 -7.77 -6.04
CA GLU A 29 -7.33 -9.17 -6.20
C GLU A 29 -5.81 -9.34 -6.33
N GLU A 30 -5.16 -8.53 -7.16
CA GLU A 30 -3.71 -8.58 -7.38
C GLU A 30 -2.96 -8.23 -6.09
N ILE A 31 -3.40 -7.18 -5.40
CA ILE A 31 -2.81 -6.77 -4.11
C ILE A 31 -2.98 -7.87 -3.06
N ALA A 32 -4.17 -8.47 -2.96
CA ALA A 32 -4.44 -9.55 -2.02
C ALA A 32 -3.56 -10.77 -2.32
N ALA A 33 -3.40 -11.14 -3.59
CA ALA A 33 -2.58 -12.27 -4.00
C ALA A 33 -1.08 -12.05 -3.69
N VAL A 34 -0.52 -10.90 -4.07
CA VAL A 34 0.89 -10.57 -3.83
C VAL A 34 1.19 -10.49 -2.34
N LEU A 35 0.34 -9.82 -1.56
CA LEU A 35 0.53 -9.72 -0.11
C LEU A 35 0.41 -11.07 0.57
N SER A 36 -0.54 -11.91 0.14
CA SER A 36 -0.67 -13.27 0.66
C SER A 36 0.59 -14.08 0.39
N TYR A 37 1.12 -14.01 -0.84
CA TYR A 37 2.36 -14.69 -1.20
C TYR A 37 3.53 -14.24 -0.32
N VAL A 38 3.73 -12.93 -0.14
CA VAL A 38 4.81 -12.41 0.73
C VAL A 38 4.63 -12.85 2.19
N ARG A 39 3.39 -12.88 2.70
CA ARG A 39 3.06 -13.24 4.09
C ARG A 39 3.26 -14.74 4.40
N THR A 40 3.24 -15.60 3.40
CA THR A 40 3.43 -17.05 3.56
C THR A 40 4.77 -17.55 3.00
N SER A 41 5.50 -16.70 2.28
CA SER A 41 6.81 -17.01 1.69
C SER A 41 7.96 -16.46 2.53
N PHE A 42 9.20 -16.79 2.14
CA PHE A 42 10.43 -16.30 2.78
C PHE A 42 10.56 -16.65 4.28
N GLY A 43 9.90 -17.73 4.71
CA GLY A 43 9.87 -18.16 6.11
C GLY A 43 8.81 -17.44 6.96
N ASN A 44 7.95 -16.61 6.36
CA ASN A 44 6.84 -15.98 7.06
C ASN A 44 5.67 -16.97 7.25
N ALA A 45 4.97 -16.85 8.38
CA ALA A 45 3.79 -17.65 8.71
C ALA A 45 2.57 -16.75 8.99
N GLY A 46 2.28 -15.84 8.06
CA GLY A 46 1.14 -14.92 8.14
C GLY A 46 -0.14 -15.49 7.51
N ALA A 47 -1.29 -14.96 7.94
CA ALA A 47 -2.58 -15.25 7.30
C ALA A 47 -2.64 -14.69 5.88
N THR A 48 -3.34 -15.37 4.97
CA THR A 48 -3.66 -14.85 3.64
C THR A 48 -4.64 -13.68 3.74
N LEU A 49 -4.66 -12.83 2.72
CA LEU A 49 -5.56 -11.70 2.59
C LEU A 49 -6.59 -11.97 1.50
N THR A 50 -7.78 -11.44 1.71
CA THR A 50 -8.88 -11.46 0.74
C THR A 50 -8.99 -10.14 -0.01
N PRO A 51 -9.52 -10.13 -1.24
CA PRO A 51 -9.77 -8.89 -1.98
C PRO A 51 -10.68 -7.93 -1.20
N ALA A 52 -11.66 -8.45 -0.46
CA ALA A 52 -12.58 -7.66 0.36
C ALA A 52 -11.88 -6.90 1.51
N GLU A 53 -10.81 -7.46 2.08
CA GLU A 53 -10.00 -6.76 3.08
C GLU A 53 -9.21 -5.61 2.46
N VAL A 54 -8.67 -5.81 1.26
CA VAL A 54 -7.95 -4.76 0.51
C VAL A 54 -8.92 -3.63 0.14
N GLN A 55 -10.10 -3.97 -0.38
CA GLN A 55 -11.13 -3.01 -0.74
C GLN A 55 -11.55 -2.15 0.46
N ARG A 56 -11.73 -2.76 1.63
CA ARG A 56 -12.10 -2.06 2.87
C ARG A 56 -11.04 -1.03 3.26
N VAL A 57 -9.75 -1.39 3.17
CA VAL A 57 -8.65 -0.48 3.45
C VAL A 57 -8.57 0.63 2.38
N ARG A 58 -8.77 0.30 1.11
CA ARG A 58 -8.82 1.30 0.03
C ARG A 58 -9.93 2.33 0.26
N ALA A 59 -11.12 1.87 0.65
CA ALA A 59 -12.23 2.75 0.97
C ALA A 59 -11.95 3.62 2.21
N SER A 60 -11.34 3.06 3.26
CA SER A 60 -11.00 3.85 4.45
C SER A 60 -9.96 4.93 4.16
N LEU A 61 -8.96 4.63 3.32
CA LEU A 61 -7.97 5.61 2.85
C LEU A 61 -8.63 6.71 1.99
N ALA A 62 -9.55 6.33 1.10
CA ALA A 62 -10.29 7.30 0.30
C ALA A 62 -11.11 8.27 1.17
N ASN A 63 -11.72 7.77 2.25
CA ASN A 63 -12.53 8.56 3.18
C ASN A 63 -11.70 9.39 4.17
N ALA A 64 -10.48 8.94 4.50
CA ALA A 64 -9.56 9.65 5.38
C ALA A 64 -8.90 10.87 4.72
N ARG A 65 -8.99 10.99 3.39
CA ARG A 65 -8.59 12.20 2.66
C ARG A 65 -9.64 13.31 2.88
N PRO A 66 -9.27 14.46 3.46
CA PRO A 66 -10.10 15.67 3.33
C PRO A 66 -10.30 15.96 1.84
N LYS A 67 -11.53 16.29 1.43
CA LYS A 67 -11.89 16.57 0.03
C LYS A 67 -11.09 17.72 -0.61
N ASP A 68 -10.32 18.45 0.20
CA ASP A 68 -9.53 19.61 -0.22
C ASP A 68 -8.17 19.25 -0.81
N GLN A 69 -7.73 17.99 -0.71
CA GLN A 69 -6.40 17.56 -1.18
C GLN A 69 -6.43 16.81 -2.52
N GLN A 70 -7.53 16.92 -3.28
CA GLN A 70 -7.67 16.33 -4.63
C GLN A 70 -7.25 17.27 -5.79
N VAL A 71 -6.72 18.47 -5.53
CA VAL A 71 -6.35 19.44 -6.59
C VAL A 71 -4.87 19.44 -7.01
N ALA A 72 -3.99 18.65 -6.39
CA ALA A 72 -2.57 18.63 -6.76
C ALA A 72 -2.22 17.46 -7.69
N GLY A 73 -2.83 17.40 -8.87
CA GLY A 73 -2.51 16.34 -9.85
C GLY A 73 -3.02 16.51 -11.28
N SER A 74 -3.63 17.65 -11.65
CA SER A 74 -4.18 17.84 -13.01
C SER A 74 -3.57 18.99 -13.81
N ASP A 75 -2.47 19.60 -13.37
CA ASP A 75 -1.74 20.61 -14.16
C ASP A 75 -0.28 20.22 -14.35
N ALA A 76 -0.03 19.37 -15.33
CA ALA A 76 1.21 19.36 -16.08
C ALA A 76 0.83 19.31 -17.57
N ARG A 77 0.81 20.49 -18.18
CA ARG A 77 0.83 20.67 -19.64
C ARG A 77 2.16 20.17 -20.21
#